data_AF-F7IH11-F1
#
_entry.id   AF-F7IH11-F1
#
_cell.length_a   1.000
_cell.length_b   1.000
_cell.length_c   1.000
_cell.angle_alpha   90.00
_cell.angle_beta   90.00
_cell.angle_gamma   90.00
#
_symmetry.space_group_name_H-M   'P 1'
#
loop_
_entity.id
_entity.type
_entity.pdbx_description
1 polymer ?
#
loop_
_entity_poly.entity_id
_entity_poly.type
_entity_poly.pdbx_seq_one_letter_code
_entity_poly.pdbx_strand_id
1 'polypeptide(L)'
;MTTTFLQTSSSMFGGGSIQGGSLLARGGGFGGGSLYGRGGSRSISASSARFVSSGSGGAYGGGMSSGGGGAGSGFSGGFGGGIGGGFGGGFGGGDGGLLSGNEKITMQNLNDRLASYLDKVRALEEANADLEVKIRDWYQKQAPTSPERDYSHYFKTIEELRDKIMATTIDNSRVILEIDNARLAADDFRLKYENELALRQGVEADINGLRRVLDELTLARTDLEMQIEGLNEELAYLKRNHEEEMKEFSNQLAGQVNVEMDAAPGVDLTRVLAEMREQYEAIAEKNRQDAEAWFFSKTEELNKEMVSNTEMIQTSKTEITDLRRTMQGLEIELQSQLSMKAGLENSLAETECRYAMQLQQIQGLISGLEAQLRELRSEMEAQNQEYKMLLDIKTRLEQEIATYRSLLEGQDAKMAGAGIREASLGGGGGSSNFRINVEESVDGKVVSSRKRDI
;
A
#
# COMPACT_ATOMS: atom_id res chain seq x y z
N MET A 1 82.57 -17.01 31.46
CA MET A 1 82.30 -15.87 30.56
C MET A 1 81.15 -15.10 31.19
N THR A 2 81.51 -14.18 32.10
CA THR A 2 81.29 -12.70 32.02
C THR A 2 79.84 -12.31 32.33
N THR A 3 79.45 -12.08 33.60
CA THR A 3 79.47 -10.79 34.38
C THR A 3 78.74 -9.65 33.65
N THR A 4 77.77 -8.91 34.22
CA THR A 4 77.87 -7.87 35.28
C THR A 4 76.42 -7.29 35.47
N PHE A 5 75.78 -7.22 36.65
CA PHE A 5 75.83 -6.25 37.76
C PHE A 5 75.45 -4.77 37.46
N LEU A 6 74.46 -4.26 38.23
CA LEU A 6 74.13 -2.87 38.71
C LEU A 6 72.61 -2.86 38.97
N GLN A 7 72.04 -2.89 40.18
CA GLN A 7 72.17 -2.11 41.43
C GLN A 7 71.97 -0.59 41.24
N THR A 8 70.80 -0.09 41.67
CA THR A 8 70.70 1.12 42.49
C THR A 8 69.47 1.06 43.41
N SER A 9 69.73 1.28 44.70
CA SER A 9 68.79 1.43 45.80
C SER A 9 68.26 2.86 45.89
N SER A 10 67.07 3.05 46.41
CA SER A 10 66.82 4.14 47.39
C SER A 10 65.60 3.83 48.25
N SER A 11 65.90 3.76 49.55
CA SER A 11 65.02 3.80 50.71
C SER A 11 64.49 5.22 50.97
N MET A 12 63.28 5.34 51.52
CA MET A 12 62.92 6.08 52.77
C MET A 12 61.38 6.08 52.89
N PHE A 13 60.76 5.51 53.93
CA PHE A 13 60.59 5.93 55.34
C PHE A 13 59.47 6.98 55.55
N GLY A 14 58.55 6.67 56.47
CA GLY A 14 57.54 7.56 57.07
C GLY A 14 56.13 7.38 56.48
N GLY A 15 55.09 6.91 57.17
CA GLY A 15 54.81 6.84 58.60
C GLY A 15 53.80 7.92 59.00
N GLY A 16 52.66 7.53 59.59
CA GLY A 16 51.72 8.43 60.28
C GLY A 16 50.58 8.97 59.40
N SER A 17 49.25 8.75 59.57
CA SER A 17 48.45 8.65 60.81
C SER A 17 48.46 10.03 61.53
N ILE A 18 47.39 10.77 61.87
CA ILE A 18 46.19 10.44 62.66
C ILE A 18 45.18 11.63 62.73
N GLN A 19 43.85 11.33 62.73
CA GLN A 19 42.65 12.03 63.28
C GLN A 19 42.42 13.53 63.01
N GLY A 20 41.19 14.06 62.96
CA GLY A 20 39.87 13.52 63.32
C GLY A 20 39.10 14.49 64.25
N GLY A 21 37.91 14.93 63.80
CA GLY A 21 36.80 15.47 64.63
C GLY A 21 36.96 16.92 65.15
N SER A 22 35.91 17.69 65.44
CA SER A 22 34.47 17.42 65.48
C SER A 22 33.70 18.72 65.78
N LEU A 23 32.43 18.76 65.32
CA LEU A 23 31.25 19.47 65.89
C LEU A 23 31.17 21.00 65.84
N LEU A 24 30.09 21.49 65.22
CA LEU A 24 29.06 22.26 65.94
C LEU A 24 27.72 22.20 65.18
N ALA A 25 26.68 21.93 65.96
CA ALA A 25 25.30 21.77 65.54
C ALA A 25 24.61 23.12 65.22
N ARG A 26 23.70 23.12 64.24
CA ARG A 26 22.46 23.92 64.35
C ARG A 26 21.35 23.32 63.48
N GLY A 27 20.23 23.01 64.12
CA GLY A 27 19.05 22.43 63.49
C GLY A 27 18.21 23.42 62.68
N GLY A 28 17.34 22.83 61.85
CA GLY A 28 16.26 23.49 61.13
C GLY A 28 15.52 22.44 60.31
N GLY A 29 14.30 22.11 60.72
CA GLY A 29 13.56 20.93 60.25
C GLY A 29 13.02 20.99 58.83
N PHE A 30 12.86 19.80 58.24
CA PHE A 30 12.00 19.54 57.09
C PHE A 30 10.93 18.52 57.51
N GLY A 31 9.67 18.96 57.60
CA GLY A 31 8.54 18.14 57.17
C GLY A 31 8.41 18.34 55.67
N GLY A 32 8.08 17.36 54.83
CA GLY A 32 7.36 16.13 55.05
C GLY A 32 6.50 15.97 53.80
N GLY A 33 6.91 15.07 52.91
CA GLY A 33 6.24 14.79 51.64
C GLY A 33 6.58 13.37 51.22
N SER A 34 6.02 12.41 51.96
CA SER A 34 6.23 10.98 51.78
C SER A 34 5.06 10.37 51.00
N LEU A 35 5.44 9.49 50.07
CA LEU A 35 4.79 8.25 49.65
C LEU A 35 3.32 8.26 49.17
N TYR A 36 3.13 7.81 47.93
CA TYR A 36 2.46 6.54 47.57
C TYR A 36 2.94 6.20 46.13
N GLY A 37 3.38 5.01 45.73
CA GLY A 37 3.24 3.67 46.29
C GLY A 37 2.43 2.77 45.36
N ARG A 38 3.04 2.28 44.26
CA ARG A 38 2.65 1.09 43.43
C ARG A 38 3.61 1.04 42.22
N GLY A 39 4.41 0.01 41.94
CA GLY A 39 4.23 -1.42 42.14
C GLY A 39 3.64 -2.03 40.86
N GLY A 40 4.47 -2.66 40.00
CA GLY A 40 3.99 -3.56 38.95
C GLY A 40 4.74 -3.50 37.61
N SER A 41 5.77 -4.34 37.49
CA SER A 41 6.05 -5.27 36.38
C SER A 41 5.84 -4.84 34.92
N ARG A 42 6.94 -4.86 34.16
CA ARG A 42 6.95 -4.97 32.69
C ARG A 42 6.48 -6.37 32.27
N SER A 43 5.61 -6.44 31.26
CA SER A 43 5.47 -7.60 30.37
C SER A 43 5.02 -7.12 28.99
N ILE A 44 5.96 -7.04 28.05
CA ILE A 44 5.68 -6.97 26.62
C ILE A 44 5.98 -8.38 26.09
N SER A 45 4.94 -9.11 25.71
CA SER A 45 5.04 -10.33 24.91
C SER A 45 4.12 -10.22 23.70
N ALA A 46 4.68 -10.65 22.58
CA ALA A 46 4.06 -10.76 21.27
C ALA A 46 2.91 -11.77 21.23
N SER A 47 1.92 -11.53 20.36
CA SER A 47 1.58 -12.37 19.19
C SER A 47 0.10 -12.28 18.81
N SER A 48 -0.13 -11.86 17.56
CA SER A 48 -1.13 -12.35 16.58
C SER A 48 -2.41 -13.06 17.06
N ALA A 49 -3.58 -12.48 16.74
CA ALA A 49 -4.55 -13.07 15.80
C ALA A 49 -5.81 -12.19 15.64
N ARG A 50 -6.07 -11.84 14.38
CA ARG A 50 -7.35 -11.65 13.65
C ARG A 50 -8.64 -11.70 14.48
N PHE A 51 -9.52 -10.71 14.32
CA PHE A 51 -10.94 -10.89 13.93
C PHE A 51 -11.74 -9.55 13.87
N VAL A 52 -12.48 -9.40 12.77
CA VAL A 52 -13.73 -8.65 12.52
C VAL A 52 -14.11 -7.38 13.30
N SER A 53 -14.16 -6.26 12.57
CA SER A 53 -15.38 -5.48 12.23
C SER A 53 -16.56 -5.41 13.23
N SER A 54 -16.72 -4.25 13.89
CA SER A 54 -17.97 -3.46 14.10
C SER A 54 -17.61 -2.26 15.01
N GLY A 55 -18.13 -1.04 14.93
CA GLY A 55 -19.07 -0.38 14.04
C GLY A 55 -19.22 1.11 14.43
N SER A 56 -19.98 1.86 13.60
CA SER A 56 -20.60 3.18 13.84
C SER A 56 -19.69 4.43 13.90
N GLY A 57 -19.93 5.53 13.15
CA GLY A 57 -21.01 5.84 12.21
C GLY A 57 -20.82 7.20 11.49
N GLY A 58 -21.77 7.53 10.60
CA GLY A 58 -21.92 8.85 9.94
C GLY A 58 -21.56 8.85 8.45
N ALA A 59 -22.36 8.31 7.53
CA ALA A 59 -23.63 8.85 6.99
C ALA A 59 -23.47 9.93 5.88
N TYR A 60 -23.11 9.53 4.66
CA TYR A 60 -23.63 10.14 3.40
C TYR A 60 -23.59 9.07 2.30
N GLY A 61 -24.70 8.37 2.11
CA GLY A 61 -24.92 7.42 1.03
C GLY A 61 -25.95 7.96 0.05
N GLY A 62 -25.57 8.11 -1.21
CA GLY A 62 -26.46 8.34 -2.35
C GLY A 62 -26.10 7.33 -3.43
N GLY A 63 -26.66 6.12 -3.33
CA GLY A 63 -26.58 5.08 -4.35
C GLY A 63 -27.91 4.94 -5.06
N MET A 64 -27.92 5.04 -6.39
CA MET A 64 -28.99 4.56 -7.25
C MET A 64 -28.61 3.16 -7.74
N SER A 65 -29.15 2.14 -7.07
CA SER A 65 -29.22 0.76 -7.55
C SER A 65 -30.63 0.48 -8.04
N SER A 66 -30.79 0.20 -9.34
CA SER A 66 -32.00 -0.35 -9.93
C SER A 66 -31.97 -1.88 -9.81
N GLY A 67 -32.77 -2.42 -8.91
CA GLY A 67 -32.94 -3.87 -8.76
C GLY A 67 -33.98 -4.23 -7.73
N GLY A 68 -35.18 -4.61 -8.20
CA GLY A 68 -36.12 -5.47 -7.49
C GLY A 68 -37.51 -4.89 -7.23
N GLY A 69 -38.53 -5.52 -7.83
CA GLY A 69 -39.83 -5.69 -7.17
C GLY A 69 -41.10 -5.31 -7.93
N GLY A 70 -41.69 -6.29 -8.61
CA GLY A 70 -43.12 -6.58 -8.48
C GLY A 70 -44.10 -5.95 -9.49
N ALA A 71 -44.70 -6.81 -10.32
CA ALA A 71 -46.16 -6.89 -10.50
C ALA A 71 -46.50 -8.10 -11.37
N GLY A 72 -46.75 -9.24 -10.72
CA GLY A 72 -47.52 -10.31 -11.31
C GLY A 72 -48.98 -9.89 -11.36
N SER A 73 -49.58 -9.95 -12.56
CA SER A 73 -51.02 -9.86 -12.78
C SER A 73 -51.40 -10.95 -13.77
N GLY A 74 -51.44 -12.19 -13.27
CA GLY A 74 -52.22 -13.25 -13.89
C GLY A 74 -53.67 -13.09 -13.47
N PHE A 75 -54.51 -12.60 -14.38
CA PHE A 75 -55.96 -12.70 -14.24
C PHE A 75 -56.53 -13.63 -15.31
N SER A 76 -57.22 -14.62 -14.79
CA SER A 76 -58.11 -15.61 -15.38
C SER A 76 -59.13 -15.03 -16.35
N GLY A 77 -59.43 -15.79 -17.41
CA GLY A 77 -60.64 -15.62 -18.22
C GLY A 77 -61.04 -16.96 -18.84
N GLY A 78 -61.82 -17.75 -18.10
CA GLY A 78 -62.38 -19.00 -18.58
C GLY A 78 -63.42 -18.75 -19.68
N PHE A 79 -63.26 -19.44 -20.81
CA PHE A 79 -64.30 -19.56 -21.83
C PHE A 79 -65.06 -20.88 -21.60
N GLY A 80 -66.08 -20.82 -20.76
CA GLY A 80 -67.20 -21.75 -20.77
C GLY A 80 -68.37 -21.05 -21.45
N GLY A 81 -68.82 -21.56 -22.59
CA GLY A 81 -69.94 -21.01 -23.35
C GLY A 81 -70.41 -22.01 -24.39
N GLY A 82 -71.29 -22.92 -23.98
CA GLY A 82 -72.01 -23.78 -24.90
C GLY A 82 -73.09 -23.00 -25.65
N ILE A 83 -73.20 -23.26 -26.95
CA ILE A 83 -74.45 -23.10 -27.71
C ILE A 83 -74.56 -24.32 -28.62
N GLY A 84 -75.53 -25.17 -28.30
CA GLY A 84 -76.03 -26.18 -29.21
C GLY A 84 -76.86 -25.53 -30.31
N GLY A 85 -76.66 -25.98 -31.53
CA GLY A 85 -77.45 -25.61 -32.69
C GLY A 85 -77.43 -26.78 -33.66
N GLY A 86 -78.36 -27.72 -33.46
CA GLY A 86 -78.62 -28.77 -34.41
C GLY A 86 -79.29 -28.19 -35.65
N PHE A 87 -78.87 -28.66 -36.82
CA PHE A 87 -79.73 -28.76 -37.99
C PHE A 87 -79.37 -30.04 -38.73
N GLY A 88 -80.27 -31.01 -38.62
CA GLY A 88 -80.34 -32.15 -39.51
C GLY A 88 -80.90 -31.71 -40.87
N GLY A 89 -80.51 -32.43 -41.91
CA GLY A 89 -80.99 -32.22 -43.26
C GLY A 89 -80.54 -33.37 -44.15
N GLY A 90 -81.12 -34.55 -43.89
CA GLY A 90 -81.02 -35.69 -44.79
C GLY A 90 -82.00 -35.55 -45.96
N PHE A 91 -81.55 -35.94 -47.14
CA PHE A 91 -82.32 -36.50 -48.26
C PHE A 91 -81.28 -37.40 -48.95
N GLY A 92 -81.40 -38.74 -49.00
CA GLY A 92 -82.60 -39.54 -49.27
C GLY A 92 -83.00 -39.23 -50.72
N GLY A 93 -82.76 -40.05 -51.72
CA GLY A 93 -82.97 -41.48 -51.85
C GLY A 93 -83.48 -41.65 -53.29
N GLY A 94 -83.13 -42.75 -53.94
CA GLY A 94 -83.14 -42.87 -55.39
C GLY A 94 -84.51 -42.90 -56.07
N ASP A 95 -84.46 -42.70 -57.39
CA ASP A 95 -85.26 -43.35 -58.44
C ASP A 95 -84.58 -42.93 -59.77
N GLY A 96 -84.21 -43.76 -60.74
CA GLY A 96 -84.83 -44.99 -61.21
C GLY A 96 -85.37 -44.78 -62.63
N GLY A 97 -84.52 -44.64 -63.65
CA GLY A 97 -84.99 -44.77 -65.05
C GLY A 97 -84.17 -44.08 -66.16
N LEU A 98 -83.67 -44.90 -67.09
CA LEU A 98 -83.43 -44.60 -68.52
C LEU A 98 -82.02 -44.08 -68.97
N LEU A 99 -81.07 -45.01 -68.84
CA LEU A 99 -79.82 -45.27 -69.58
C LEU A 99 -79.62 -44.71 -71.02
N SER A 100 -79.67 -43.39 -71.24
CA SER A 100 -79.05 -42.74 -72.43
C SER A 100 -78.65 -41.25 -72.28
N GLY A 101 -78.76 -40.65 -71.09
CA GLY A 101 -78.50 -39.20 -70.84
C GLY A 101 -77.42 -38.85 -69.80
N ASN A 102 -76.81 -39.86 -69.16
CA ASN A 102 -75.93 -39.65 -68.00
C ASN A 102 -74.63 -38.90 -68.35
N GLU A 103 -73.98 -39.22 -69.48
CA GLU A 103 -72.66 -38.67 -69.80
C GLU A 103 -72.71 -37.16 -70.08
N LYS A 104 -73.77 -36.68 -70.74
CA LYS A 104 -73.94 -35.27 -71.07
C LYS A 104 -74.27 -34.42 -69.84
N ILE A 105 -75.09 -34.94 -68.92
CA ILE A 105 -75.43 -34.26 -67.67
C ILE A 105 -74.25 -34.28 -66.69
N THR A 106 -73.44 -35.35 -66.67
CA THR A 106 -72.20 -35.36 -65.90
C THR A 106 -71.16 -34.40 -66.47
N MET A 107 -71.03 -34.30 -67.79
CA MET A 107 -70.14 -33.32 -68.44
C MET A 107 -70.61 -31.87 -68.20
N GLN A 108 -71.92 -31.64 -68.19
CA GLN A 108 -72.47 -30.32 -67.86
C GLN A 108 -72.21 -29.95 -66.40
N ASN A 109 -72.43 -30.86 -65.44
CA ASN A 109 -72.10 -30.62 -64.03
C ASN A 109 -70.60 -30.38 -63.79
N LEU A 110 -69.71 -31.09 -64.51
CA LEU A 110 -68.27 -30.83 -64.43
C LEU A 110 -67.92 -29.46 -65.02
N ASN A 111 -68.52 -29.08 -66.15
CA ASN A 111 -68.32 -27.77 -66.75
C ASN A 111 -68.86 -26.64 -65.87
N ASP A 112 -70.03 -26.81 -65.25
CA ASP A 112 -70.59 -25.84 -64.31
C ASP A 112 -69.71 -25.71 -63.05
N ARG A 113 -69.14 -26.83 -62.58
CA ARG A 113 -68.18 -26.82 -61.48
C ARG A 113 -66.86 -26.16 -61.87
N LEU A 114 -66.37 -26.38 -63.10
CA LEU A 114 -65.17 -25.73 -63.63
C LEU A 114 -65.39 -24.22 -63.84
N ALA A 115 -66.56 -23.82 -64.34
CA ALA A 115 -66.96 -22.42 -64.44
C ALA A 115 -67.00 -21.76 -63.04
N SER A 116 -67.62 -22.41 -62.06
CA SER A 116 -67.63 -21.92 -60.67
C SER A 116 -66.23 -21.85 -60.05
N TYR A 117 -65.33 -22.76 -60.43
CA TYR A 117 -63.94 -22.74 -59.99
C TYR A 117 -63.16 -21.60 -60.65
N LEU A 118 -63.35 -21.36 -61.95
CA LEU A 118 -62.74 -20.25 -62.67
C LEU A 118 -63.23 -18.90 -62.14
N ASP A 119 -64.52 -18.76 -61.84
CA ASP A 119 -65.07 -17.55 -61.24
C ASP A 119 -64.50 -17.33 -59.83
N LYS A 120 -64.30 -18.40 -59.06
CA LYS A 120 -63.67 -18.32 -57.74
C LYS A 120 -62.18 -17.97 -57.82
N VAL A 121 -61.46 -18.48 -58.82
CA VAL A 121 -60.05 -18.11 -59.07
C VAL A 121 -59.95 -16.64 -59.45
N ARG A 122 -60.81 -16.14 -60.36
CA ARG A 122 -60.84 -14.71 -60.72
C ARG A 122 -61.15 -13.81 -59.52
N ALA A 123 -62.13 -14.19 -58.69
CA ALA A 123 -62.45 -13.43 -57.48
C ALA A 123 -61.29 -13.41 -56.46
N LEU A 124 -60.53 -14.51 -56.36
CA LEU A 124 -59.33 -14.58 -55.51
C LEU A 124 -58.16 -13.78 -56.09
N GLU A 125 -57.99 -13.77 -57.41
CA GLU A 125 -56.98 -12.95 -58.09
C GLU A 125 -57.25 -11.45 -57.89
N GLU A 126 -58.52 -11.03 -58.01
CA GLU A 126 -58.95 -9.65 -57.76
C GLU A 126 -58.74 -9.25 -56.29
N ALA A 127 -59.13 -10.12 -55.35
CA ALA A 127 -58.90 -9.88 -53.93
C ALA A 127 -57.41 -9.81 -53.57
N ASN A 128 -56.56 -10.63 -54.20
CA ASN A 128 -55.11 -10.56 -54.01
C ASN A 128 -54.52 -9.27 -54.58
N ALA A 129 -54.94 -8.83 -55.75
CA ALA A 129 -54.50 -7.56 -56.33
C ALA A 129 -54.83 -6.37 -55.42
N ASP A 130 -56.04 -6.36 -54.84
CA ASP A 130 -56.47 -5.35 -53.88
C ASP A 130 -55.64 -5.36 -52.59
N LEU A 131 -55.28 -6.55 -52.08
CA LEU A 131 -54.43 -6.68 -50.90
C LEU A 131 -53.00 -6.21 -51.18
N GLU A 132 -52.44 -6.51 -52.35
CA GLU A 132 -51.12 -6.01 -52.76
C GLU A 132 -51.05 -4.48 -52.83
N VAL A 133 -52.12 -3.84 -53.34
CA VAL A 133 -52.22 -2.38 -53.38
C VAL A 133 -52.30 -1.82 -51.96
N LYS A 134 -53.11 -2.42 -51.08
CA LYS A 134 -53.21 -2.00 -49.67
C LYS A 134 -51.89 -2.15 -48.91
N ILE A 135 -51.12 -3.21 -49.17
CA ILE A 135 -49.80 -3.42 -48.59
C ILE A 135 -48.82 -2.35 -49.08
N ARG A 136 -48.80 -2.07 -50.39
CA ARG A 136 -47.96 -1.00 -50.96
C ARG A 136 -48.28 0.38 -50.36
N ASP A 137 -49.56 0.72 -50.28
CA ASP A 137 -50.03 1.95 -49.66
C ASP A 137 -49.65 2.04 -48.17
N TRP A 138 -49.74 0.93 -47.44
CA TRP A 138 -49.36 0.87 -46.03
C TRP A 138 -47.86 1.10 -45.86
N TYR A 139 -47.02 0.46 -46.67
CA TYR A 139 -45.57 0.69 -46.66
C TYR A 139 -45.20 2.12 -47.04
N GLN A 140 -45.93 2.74 -47.98
CA GLN A 140 -45.65 4.12 -48.38
C GLN A 140 -46.09 5.14 -47.31
N LYS A 141 -47.14 4.84 -46.54
CA LYS A 141 -47.61 5.67 -45.41
C LYS A 141 -46.78 5.44 -44.13
N GLN A 142 -46.21 4.25 -43.96
CA GLN A 142 -45.33 3.89 -42.84
C GLN A 142 -43.84 4.14 -43.13
N ALA A 143 -43.47 4.39 -44.38
CA ALA A 143 -42.16 4.93 -44.72
C ALA A 143 -42.01 6.25 -43.94
N PRO A 144 -41.05 6.35 -43.01
CA PRO A 144 -40.96 7.52 -42.14
C PRO A 144 -40.71 8.76 -43.00
N THR A 145 -41.76 9.55 -43.26
CA THR A 145 -41.68 10.90 -43.83
C THR A 145 -41.32 11.89 -42.72
N SER A 146 -40.53 11.45 -41.74
CA SER A 146 -39.85 12.33 -40.80
C SER A 146 -38.42 12.45 -41.33
N PRO A 147 -37.93 13.67 -41.64
CA PRO A 147 -36.50 13.84 -41.89
C PRO A 147 -35.76 13.21 -40.71
N GLU A 148 -34.71 12.44 -40.99
CA GLU A 148 -33.82 11.89 -39.97
C GLU A 148 -33.61 12.97 -38.91
N ARG A 149 -34.07 12.72 -37.69
CA ARG A 149 -33.90 13.70 -36.61
C ARG A 149 -32.40 13.89 -36.46
N ASP A 150 -31.89 15.05 -36.85
CA ASP A 150 -30.45 15.32 -36.78
C ASP A 150 -30.00 15.33 -35.32
N TYR A 151 -29.41 14.22 -34.87
CA TYR A 151 -28.85 14.08 -33.51
C TYR A 151 -27.42 14.64 -33.41
N SER A 152 -26.92 15.30 -34.46
CA SER A 152 -25.54 15.78 -34.55
C SER A 152 -25.14 16.74 -33.42
N HIS A 153 -26.05 17.57 -32.90
CA HIS A 153 -25.73 18.49 -31.81
C HIS A 153 -25.55 17.76 -30.46
N TYR A 154 -26.25 16.64 -30.26
CA TYR A 154 -26.05 15.82 -29.07
C TYR A 154 -24.68 15.14 -29.09
N PHE A 155 -24.19 14.69 -30.25
CA PHE A 155 -22.84 14.16 -30.35
C PHE A 155 -21.78 15.21 -30.01
N LYS A 156 -21.93 16.43 -30.53
CA LYS A 156 -21.01 17.54 -30.20
C LYS A 156 -21.00 17.88 -28.71
N THR A 157 -22.17 17.97 -28.08
CA THR A 157 -22.25 18.23 -26.63
C THR A 157 -21.71 17.07 -25.79
N ILE A 158 -21.89 15.82 -26.21
CA ILE A 158 -21.29 14.64 -25.55
C ILE A 158 -19.75 14.68 -25.66
N GLU A 159 -19.22 15.06 -26.81
CA GLU A 159 -17.78 15.21 -27.02
C GLU A 159 -17.19 16.33 -26.14
N GLU A 160 -17.80 17.51 -26.12
CA GLU A 160 -17.40 18.61 -25.24
C GLU A 160 -17.45 18.22 -23.75
N LEU A 161 -18.45 17.44 -23.33
CA LEU A 161 -18.54 16.91 -21.96
C LEU A 161 -17.45 15.88 -21.66
N ARG A 162 -17.13 15.00 -22.62
CA ARG A 162 -16.02 14.04 -22.48
C ARG A 162 -14.69 14.74 -22.33
N ASP A 163 -14.43 15.75 -23.15
CA ASP A 163 -13.19 16.54 -23.08
C ASP A 163 -13.09 17.26 -21.74
N LYS A 164 -14.19 17.83 -21.24
CA LYS A 164 -14.22 18.45 -19.90
C LYS A 164 -13.96 17.43 -18.79
N ILE A 165 -14.51 16.22 -18.88
CA ILE A 165 -14.24 15.14 -17.92
C ILE A 165 -12.76 14.73 -17.96
N MET A 166 -12.17 14.59 -19.16
CA MET A 166 -10.76 14.25 -19.29
C MET A 166 -9.86 15.35 -18.74
N ALA A 167 -10.12 16.61 -19.08
CA ALA A 167 -9.38 17.76 -18.56
C ALA A 167 -9.44 17.83 -17.02
N THR A 168 -10.64 17.72 -16.45
CA THR A 168 -10.80 17.71 -14.98
C THR A 168 -10.17 16.49 -14.31
N THR A 169 -10.11 15.34 -14.97
CA THR A 169 -9.43 14.14 -14.45
C THR A 169 -7.91 14.35 -14.42
N ILE A 170 -7.35 14.97 -15.47
CA ILE A 170 -5.92 15.31 -15.53
C ILE A 170 -5.59 16.36 -14.45
N ASP A 171 -6.40 17.40 -14.33
CA ASP A 171 -6.22 18.43 -13.30
C ASP A 171 -6.32 17.85 -11.89
N ASN A 172 -7.29 16.94 -11.64
CA ASN A 172 -7.42 16.24 -10.37
C ASN A 172 -6.16 15.40 -10.06
N SER A 173 -5.65 14.66 -11.05
CA SER A 173 -4.41 13.88 -10.91
C SER A 173 -3.21 14.77 -10.59
N ARG A 174 -3.11 15.93 -11.24
CA ARG A 174 -2.08 16.93 -10.96
C ARG A 174 -2.18 17.46 -9.52
N VAL A 175 -3.37 17.82 -9.06
CA VAL A 175 -3.57 18.30 -7.69
C VAL A 175 -3.22 17.23 -6.66
N ILE A 176 -3.53 15.95 -6.92
CA ILE A 176 -3.14 14.84 -6.04
C ILE A 176 -1.61 14.76 -5.95
N LEU A 177 -0.89 14.86 -7.07
CA LEU A 177 0.58 14.86 -7.06
C LEU A 177 1.16 16.06 -6.30
N GLU A 178 0.57 17.25 -6.44
CA GLU A 178 0.98 18.44 -5.69
C GLU A 178 0.74 18.26 -4.17
N ILE A 179 -0.38 17.62 -3.78
CA ILE A 179 -0.67 17.28 -2.37
C ILE A 179 0.36 16.28 -1.83
N ASP A 180 0.67 15.23 -2.58
CA ASP A 180 1.63 14.21 -2.13
C ASP A 180 3.04 14.79 -2.03
N ASN A 181 3.44 15.65 -2.96
CA ASN A 181 4.70 16.39 -2.88
C ASN A 181 4.74 17.29 -1.63
N ALA A 182 3.69 18.08 -1.38
CA ALA A 182 3.61 18.94 -0.20
C ALA A 182 3.64 18.14 1.11
N ARG A 183 3.01 16.95 1.15
CA ARG A 183 3.08 16.03 2.30
C ARG A 183 4.49 15.50 2.52
N LEU A 184 5.16 15.02 1.48
CA LEU A 184 6.55 14.55 1.56
C LEU A 184 7.50 15.67 2.04
N ALA A 185 7.32 16.89 1.54
CA ALA A 185 8.09 18.04 1.99
C ALA A 185 7.82 18.39 3.46
N ALA A 186 6.56 18.32 3.90
CA ALA A 186 6.20 18.54 5.31
C ALA A 186 6.82 17.47 6.22
N ASP A 187 6.81 16.21 5.81
CA ASP A 187 7.44 15.11 6.57
C ASP A 187 8.96 15.25 6.62
N ASP A 188 9.61 15.68 5.54
CA ASP A 188 11.06 15.97 5.53
C ASP A 188 11.41 17.11 6.51
N PHE A 189 10.63 18.19 6.53
CA PHE A 189 10.82 19.26 7.51
C PHE A 189 10.53 18.81 8.93
N ARG A 190 9.53 17.96 9.15
CA ARG A 190 9.24 17.39 10.46
C ARG A 190 10.42 16.56 10.98
N LEU A 191 10.97 15.67 10.15
CA LEU A 191 12.14 14.87 10.53
C LEU A 191 13.37 15.74 10.81
N LYS A 192 13.62 16.77 10.00
CA LYS A 192 14.69 17.74 10.23
C LYS A 192 14.52 18.48 11.55
N TYR A 193 13.29 18.91 11.86
CA TYR A 193 12.97 19.57 13.12
C TYR A 193 13.18 18.63 14.32
N GLU A 194 12.72 17.39 14.23
CA GLU A 194 12.89 16.39 15.30
C GLU A 194 14.37 16.08 15.56
N ASN A 195 15.18 15.97 14.51
CA ASN A 195 16.63 15.79 14.63
C ASN A 195 17.31 17.01 15.28
N GLU A 196 17.01 18.22 14.79
CA GLU A 196 17.55 19.45 15.36
C GLU A 196 17.14 19.65 16.84
N LEU A 197 15.90 19.29 17.18
CA LEU A 197 15.41 19.30 18.56
C LEU A 197 16.20 18.33 19.43
N ALA A 198 16.46 17.12 18.95
CA ALA A 198 17.25 16.13 19.68
C ALA A 198 18.71 16.60 19.89
N LEU A 199 19.33 17.18 18.86
CA LEU A 199 20.66 17.78 18.96
C LEU A 199 20.68 18.93 19.97
N ARG A 200 19.70 19.82 19.91
CA ARG A 200 19.56 20.93 20.87
C ARG A 200 19.44 20.41 22.30
N GLN A 201 18.60 19.40 22.54
CA GLN A 201 18.44 18.80 23.86
C GLN A 201 19.74 18.17 24.36
N GLY A 202 20.51 17.53 23.48
CA GLY A 202 21.86 17.02 23.80
C GLY A 202 22.79 18.14 24.24
N VAL A 203 22.87 19.23 23.47
CA VAL A 203 23.69 20.40 23.81
C VAL A 203 23.24 21.07 25.11
N GLU A 204 21.93 21.17 25.35
CA GLU A 204 21.39 21.69 26.61
C GLU A 204 21.78 20.82 27.81
N ALA A 205 21.76 19.48 27.65
CA ALA A 205 22.23 18.55 28.67
C ALA A 205 23.73 18.74 28.96
N ASP A 206 24.55 18.88 27.92
CA ASP A 206 26.00 19.12 28.05
C ASP A 206 26.28 20.46 28.75
N ILE A 207 25.57 21.54 28.40
CA ILE A 207 25.69 22.84 29.07
C ILE A 207 25.34 22.72 30.55
N ASN A 208 24.27 22.00 30.88
CA ASN A 208 23.89 21.77 32.28
C ASN A 208 24.95 20.94 33.01
N GLY A 209 25.55 19.94 32.37
CA GLY A 209 26.68 19.19 32.92
C GLY A 209 27.89 20.07 33.19
N LEU A 210 28.28 20.90 32.21
CA LEU A 210 29.40 21.84 32.35
C LEU A 210 29.17 22.88 33.47
N ARG A 211 27.93 23.33 33.66
CA ARG A 211 27.58 24.21 34.80
C ARG A 211 27.82 23.53 36.14
N ARG A 212 27.45 22.24 36.29
CA ARG A 212 27.71 21.48 37.52
C ARG A 212 29.20 21.32 37.78
N VAL A 213 29.98 21.01 36.74
CA VAL A 213 31.45 20.92 36.85
C VAL A 213 32.06 22.27 37.25
N LEU A 214 31.55 23.38 36.71
CA LEU A 214 31.99 24.72 37.11
C LEU A 214 31.68 24.99 38.59
N ASP A 215 30.49 24.62 39.07
CA ASP A 215 30.12 24.78 40.47
C ASP A 215 31.03 23.93 41.39
N GLU A 216 31.31 22.68 41.02
CA GLU A 216 32.23 21.78 41.73
C GLU A 216 33.66 22.34 41.78
N LEU A 217 34.18 22.83 40.65
CA LEU A 217 35.50 23.47 40.60
C LEU A 217 35.55 24.77 41.42
N THR A 218 34.45 25.51 41.47
CA THR A 218 34.36 26.72 42.28
C THR A 218 34.42 26.39 43.77
N LEU A 219 33.71 25.34 44.20
CA LEU A 219 33.79 24.85 45.59
C LEU A 219 35.20 24.35 45.94
N ALA A 220 35.80 23.54 45.07
CA ALA A 220 37.16 23.04 45.28
C ALA A 220 38.19 24.19 45.36
N ARG A 221 38.03 25.24 44.54
CA ARG A 221 38.84 26.45 44.62
C ARG A 221 38.68 27.13 45.96
N THR A 222 37.45 27.35 46.43
CA THR A 222 37.22 28.01 47.73
C THR A 222 37.77 27.20 48.90
N ASP A 223 37.68 25.87 48.84
CA ASP A 223 38.26 24.98 49.86
C ASP A 223 39.79 25.08 49.90
N LEU A 224 40.44 25.14 48.73
CA LEU A 224 41.89 25.34 48.64
C LEU A 224 42.31 26.74 49.09
N GLU A 225 41.53 27.77 48.77
CA GLU A 225 41.78 29.14 49.26
C GLU A 225 41.68 29.21 50.79
N MET A 226 40.71 28.53 51.39
CA MET A 226 40.58 28.43 52.84
C MET A 226 41.76 27.67 53.48
N GLN A 227 42.23 26.58 52.85
CA GLN A 227 43.43 25.87 53.31
C GLN A 227 44.70 26.74 53.24
N ILE A 228 44.85 27.52 52.17
CA ILE A 228 45.98 28.46 52.01
C ILE A 228 45.94 29.53 53.10
N GLU A 229 44.77 30.11 53.37
CA GLU A 229 44.63 31.12 54.42
C GLU A 229 44.92 30.53 55.80
N GLY A 230 44.39 29.34 56.11
CA GLY A 230 44.69 28.64 57.36
C GLY A 230 46.19 28.36 57.54
N LEU A 231 46.88 27.90 56.50
CA LEU A 231 48.34 27.70 56.54
C LEU A 231 49.12 29.01 56.69
N ASN A 232 48.63 30.11 56.10
CA ASN A 232 49.24 31.44 56.28
C ASN A 232 49.07 31.95 57.72
N GLU A 233 47.90 31.75 58.32
CA GLU A 233 47.63 32.07 59.73
C GLU A 233 48.52 31.25 60.67
N GLU A 234 48.64 29.93 60.44
CA GLU A 234 49.55 29.06 61.19
C GLU A 234 51.02 29.51 61.07
N LEU A 235 51.46 29.86 59.86
CA LEU A 235 52.82 30.35 59.62
C LEU A 235 53.05 31.68 60.34
N ALA A 236 52.09 32.60 60.31
CA ALA A 236 52.15 33.86 61.04
C ALA A 236 52.19 33.63 62.56
N TYR A 237 51.40 32.70 63.07
CA TYR A 237 51.39 32.29 64.47
C TYR A 237 52.75 31.71 64.90
N LEU A 238 53.32 30.78 64.13
CA LEU A 238 54.64 30.20 64.40
C LEU A 238 55.75 31.27 64.40
N LYS A 239 55.74 32.18 63.43
CA LYS A 239 56.71 33.29 63.39
C LYS A 239 56.60 34.19 64.62
N ARG A 240 55.38 34.52 65.02
CA ARG A 240 55.12 35.36 66.19
C ARG A 240 55.61 34.67 67.47
N ASN A 241 55.27 33.39 67.68
CA ASN A 241 55.77 32.61 68.80
C ASN A 241 57.31 32.58 68.81
N HIS A 242 57.93 32.31 67.66
CA HIS A 242 59.39 32.31 67.57
C HIS A 242 60.01 33.67 67.90
N GLU A 243 59.42 34.78 67.43
CA GLU A 243 59.88 36.12 67.81
C GLU A 243 59.71 36.41 69.30
N GLU A 244 58.62 35.96 69.92
CA GLU A 244 58.37 36.08 71.35
C GLU A 244 59.38 35.24 72.16
N GLU A 245 59.62 33.98 71.79
CA GLU A 245 60.65 33.12 72.40
C GLU A 245 62.06 33.71 72.23
N MET A 246 62.40 34.22 71.06
CA MET A 246 63.70 34.86 70.81
C MET A 246 63.85 36.16 71.62
N LYS A 247 62.78 36.92 71.83
CA LYS A 247 62.78 38.08 72.75
C LYS A 247 62.95 37.63 74.19
N GLU A 248 62.29 36.56 74.61
CA GLU A 248 62.48 35.98 75.94
C GLU A 248 63.92 35.49 76.14
N PHE A 249 64.49 34.74 75.20
CA PHE A 249 65.90 34.32 75.26
C PHE A 249 66.86 35.51 75.20
N SER A 250 66.58 36.53 74.39
CA SER A 250 67.37 37.77 74.37
C SER A 250 67.28 38.52 75.70
N ASN A 251 66.12 38.54 76.34
CA ASN A 251 65.92 39.13 77.67
C ASN A 251 66.63 38.30 78.76
N GLN A 252 66.67 36.97 78.61
CA GLN A 252 67.45 36.07 79.47
C GLN A 252 68.97 36.28 79.28
N LEU A 253 69.44 36.53 78.05
CA LEU A 253 70.85 36.86 77.78
C LEU A 253 71.27 38.26 78.26
N ALA A 254 70.33 39.20 78.46
CA ALA A 254 70.60 40.53 79.03
C ALA A 254 70.68 40.53 80.57
N GLY A 255 70.42 39.39 81.21
CA GLY A 255 70.47 39.20 82.66
C GLY A 255 71.56 38.24 83.08
N GLN A 256 72.84 38.54 82.80
CA GLN A 256 73.93 37.86 83.49
C GLN A 256 74.05 38.40 84.92
N VAL A 257 73.26 37.85 85.84
CA VAL A 257 73.39 38.08 87.28
C VAL A 257 73.69 36.76 87.96
N ASN A 258 74.92 36.67 88.47
CA ASN A 258 75.37 35.64 89.40
C ASN A 258 74.59 35.80 90.71
N VAL A 259 73.77 34.81 91.08
CA VAL A 259 73.13 34.74 92.41
C VAL A 259 73.53 33.41 93.06
N GLU A 260 74.41 33.52 94.04
CA GLU A 260 74.71 32.46 94.99
C GLU A 260 73.52 32.26 95.94
N MET A 261 72.92 31.06 95.84
CA MET A 261 72.45 30.19 96.91
C MET A 261 71.72 30.82 98.12
N ASP A 262 70.42 30.53 98.24
CA ASP A 262 69.79 30.22 99.53
C ASP A 262 68.91 28.97 99.39
N ALA A 263 69.32 27.90 100.06
CA ALA A 263 68.66 26.59 100.03
C ALA A 263 67.53 26.58 101.07
N ALA A 264 66.36 27.07 100.66
CA ALA A 264 65.11 26.91 101.39
C ALA A 264 64.56 25.47 101.21
N PRO A 265 63.78 24.96 102.17
CA PRO A 265 63.79 23.57 102.62
C PRO A 265 63.28 22.58 101.57
N GLY A 266 63.93 21.42 101.54
CA GLY A 266 63.76 20.34 100.56
C GLY A 266 62.31 20.15 100.11
N VAL A 267 62.05 20.53 98.86
CA VAL A 267 60.89 20.03 98.12
C VAL A 267 61.00 18.51 98.13
N ASP A 268 59.95 17.86 98.62
CA ASP A 268 59.84 16.41 98.69
C ASP A 268 60.06 15.81 97.29
N LEU A 269 61.30 15.39 97.03
CA LEU A 269 61.76 14.88 95.74
C LEU A 269 60.94 13.64 95.35
N THR A 270 60.42 12.92 96.35
CA THR A 270 59.56 11.77 96.17
C THR A 270 58.20 12.19 95.59
N ARG A 271 57.65 13.34 96.01
CA ARG A 271 56.42 13.91 95.43
C ARG A 271 56.62 14.36 93.98
N VAL A 272 57.71 15.05 93.67
CA VAL A 272 57.99 15.54 92.30
C VAL A 272 58.29 14.39 91.34
N LEU A 273 59.03 13.36 91.79
CA LEU A 273 59.26 12.15 91.00
C LEU A 273 57.96 11.34 90.79
N ALA A 274 57.08 11.29 91.79
CA ALA A 274 55.76 10.68 91.65
C ALA A 274 54.87 11.44 90.66
N GLU A 275 54.85 12.77 90.75
CA GLU A 275 54.09 13.67 89.87
C GLU A 275 54.61 13.61 88.42
N MET A 276 55.94 13.55 88.21
CA MET A 276 56.52 13.28 86.88
C MET A 276 56.15 11.89 86.36
N ARG A 277 56.15 10.87 87.21
CA ARG A 277 55.77 9.51 86.80
C ARG A 277 54.30 9.45 86.39
N GLU A 278 53.42 10.09 87.16
CA GLU A 278 51.99 10.22 86.85
C GLU A 278 51.75 10.98 85.54
N GLN A 279 52.50 12.06 85.28
CA GLN A 279 52.46 12.78 84.00
C GLN A 279 52.92 11.90 82.83
N TYR A 280 54.01 11.14 82.99
CA TYR A 280 54.48 10.21 81.95
C TYR A 280 53.50 9.06 81.71
N GLU A 281 52.90 8.53 82.77
CA GLU A 281 51.91 7.45 82.70
C GLU A 281 50.62 7.96 82.03
N ALA A 282 50.19 9.19 82.35
CA ALA A 282 49.07 9.86 81.67
C ALA A 282 49.35 10.14 80.19
N ILE A 283 50.56 10.59 79.83
CA ILE A 283 50.97 10.82 78.44
C ILE A 283 51.06 9.49 77.67
N ALA A 284 51.61 8.44 78.28
CA ALA A 284 51.71 7.12 77.67
C ALA A 284 50.32 6.49 77.44
N GLU A 285 49.43 6.62 78.42
CA GLU A 285 48.05 6.15 78.34
C GLU A 285 47.24 6.95 77.30
N LYS A 286 47.42 8.28 77.25
CA LYS A 286 46.82 9.11 76.20
C LYS A 286 47.32 8.73 74.81
N ASN A 287 48.63 8.53 74.65
CA ASN A 287 49.21 8.12 73.36
C ASN A 287 48.69 6.75 72.92
N ARG A 288 48.54 5.80 73.86
CA ARG A 288 47.92 4.49 73.59
C ARG A 288 46.48 4.64 73.11
N GLN A 289 45.67 5.45 73.79
CA GLN A 289 44.28 5.71 73.40
C GLN A 289 44.17 6.42 72.05
N ASP A 290 45.01 7.42 71.78
CA ASP A 290 45.04 8.16 70.52
C ASP A 290 45.44 7.23 69.36
N ALA A 291 46.43 6.35 69.57
CA ALA A 291 46.83 5.33 68.60
C ALA A 291 45.70 4.32 68.32
N GLU A 292 45.06 3.78 69.37
CA GLU A 292 43.92 2.86 69.22
C GLU A 292 42.76 3.52 68.46
N ALA A 293 42.37 4.73 68.87
CA ALA A 293 41.31 5.49 68.22
C ALA A 293 41.67 5.83 66.76
N TRP A 294 42.95 6.04 66.45
CA TRP A 294 43.36 6.21 65.07
C TRP A 294 43.22 4.94 64.24
N PHE A 295 43.70 3.81 64.76
CA PHE A 295 43.58 2.52 64.08
C PHE A 295 42.12 2.18 63.83
N PHE A 296 41.23 2.42 64.81
CA PHE A 296 39.80 2.24 64.62
C PHE A 296 39.24 3.18 63.54
N SER A 297 39.57 4.47 63.57
CA SER A 297 39.13 5.42 62.54
C SER A 297 39.59 5.01 61.14
N LYS A 298 40.84 4.59 60.98
CA LYS A 298 41.38 4.19 59.67
C LYS A 298 40.81 2.86 59.18
N THR A 299 40.56 1.93 60.10
CA THR A 299 39.90 0.64 59.78
C THR A 299 38.44 0.87 59.39
N GLU A 300 37.73 1.77 60.07
CA GLU A 300 36.35 2.10 59.73
C GLU A 300 36.25 2.78 58.35
N GLU A 301 37.16 3.71 58.05
CA GLU A 301 37.25 4.35 56.73
C GLU A 301 37.55 3.34 55.62
N LEU A 302 38.55 2.47 55.83
CA LEU A 302 38.86 1.40 54.88
C LEU A 302 37.67 0.45 54.68
N ASN A 303 36.94 0.12 55.74
CA ASN A 303 35.76 -0.72 55.66
C ASN A 303 34.63 -0.04 54.87
N LYS A 304 34.42 1.28 55.06
CA LYS A 304 33.45 2.07 54.27
C LYS A 304 33.85 2.10 52.79
N GLU A 305 35.11 2.34 52.48
CA GLU A 305 35.62 2.29 51.10
C GLU A 305 35.47 0.89 50.48
N MET A 306 35.77 -0.17 51.24
CA MET A 306 35.62 -1.54 50.77
C MET A 306 34.16 -1.89 50.46
N VAL A 307 33.22 -1.47 51.31
CA VAL A 307 31.78 -1.66 51.07
C VAL A 307 31.33 -0.88 49.84
N SER A 308 31.69 0.41 49.74
CA SER A 308 31.37 1.24 48.57
C SER A 308 31.93 0.67 47.27
N ASN A 309 33.19 0.25 47.27
CA ASN A 309 33.82 -0.37 46.11
C ASN A 309 33.17 -1.71 45.75
N THR A 310 32.80 -2.51 46.77
CA THR A 310 32.05 -3.76 46.54
C THR A 310 30.69 -3.48 45.91
N GLU A 311 29.96 -2.47 46.39
CA GLU A 311 28.68 -2.05 45.80
C GLU A 311 28.85 -1.60 44.35
N MET A 312 29.83 -0.75 44.05
CA MET A 312 30.14 -0.30 42.68
C MET A 312 30.50 -1.47 41.75
N ILE A 313 31.25 -2.46 42.25
CA ILE A 313 31.58 -3.66 41.48
C ILE A 313 30.30 -4.48 41.20
N GLN A 314 29.40 -4.61 42.19
CA GLN A 314 28.14 -5.34 41.99
C GLN A 314 27.22 -4.61 41.00
N THR A 315 27.07 -3.29 41.10
CA THR A 315 26.24 -2.51 40.16
C THR A 315 26.79 -2.60 38.75
N SER A 316 28.09 -2.37 38.55
CA SER A 316 28.75 -2.51 37.25
C SER A 316 28.59 -3.93 36.69
N LYS A 317 28.71 -4.97 37.52
CA LYS A 317 28.46 -6.35 37.12
C LYS A 317 27.01 -6.55 36.66
N THR A 318 26.03 -6.01 37.37
CA THR A 318 24.62 -6.10 36.95
C THR A 318 24.36 -5.37 35.64
N GLU A 319 24.89 -4.17 35.46
CA GLU A 319 24.79 -3.40 34.22
C GLU A 319 25.40 -4.15 33.03
N ILE A 320 26.59 -4.74 33.20
CA ILE A 320 27.22 -5.58 32.16
C ILE A 320 26.32 -6.78 31.81
N THR A 321 25.69 -7.42 32.79
CA THR A 321 24.78 -8.54 32.50
C THR A 321 23.52 -8.10 31.77
N ASP A 322 22.97 -6.94 32.11
CA ASP A 322 21.79 -6.40 31.45
C ASP A 322 22.10 -5.95 30.02
N LEU A 323 23.22 -5.27 29.81
CA LEU A 323 23.70 -4.90 28.48
C LEU A 323 23.94 -6.13 27.59
N ARG A 324 24.50 -7.22 28.15
CA ARG A 324 24.64 -8.49 27.43
C ARG A 324 23.29 -9.10 27.06
N ARG A 325 22.31 -9.07 27.96
CA ARG A 325 20.94 -9.55 27.66
C ARG A 325 20.28 -8.72 26.57
N THR A 326 20.42 -7.39 26.62
CA THR A 326 19.86 -6.50 25.59
C THR A 326 20.55 -6.71 24.25
N MET A 327 21.88 -6.90 24.23
CA MET A 327 22.62 -7.19 23.01
C MET A 327 22.15 -8.49 22.37
N GLN A 328 22.03 -9.57 23.16
CA GLN A 328 21.51 -10.85 22.68
C GLN A 328 20.06 -10.72 22.17
N GLY A 329 19.21 -9.95 22.87
CA GLY A 329 17.84 -9.68 22.42
C GLY A 329 17.80 -8.97 21.07
N LEU A 330 18.64 -7.95 20.88
CA LEU A 330 18.77 -7.22 19.62
C LEU A 330 19.36 -8.09 18.49
N GLU A 331 20.30 -8.98 18.79
CA GLU A 331 20.84 -9.95 17.83
C GLU A 331 19.75 -10.93 17.36
N ILE A 332 18.92 -11.45 18.27
CA ILE A 332 17.79 -12.33 17.91
C ILE A 332 16.77 -11.58 17.07
N GLU A 333 16.43 -10.34 17.43
CA GLU A 333 15.52 -9.51 16.64
C GLU A 333 16.09 -9.26 15.24
N LEU A 334 17.39 -8.95 15.13
CA LEU A 334 18.06 -8.79 13.83
C LEU A 334 17.95 -10.08 12.99
N GLN A 335 18.22 -11.25 13.56
CA GLN A 335 18.08 -12.53 12.85
C GLN A 335 16.64 -12.83 12.43
N SER A 336 15.67 -12.49 13.28
CA SER A 336 14.24 -12.60 12.98
C SER A 336 13.85 -11.71 11.80
N GLN A 337 14.27 -10.44 11.81
CA GLN A 337 14.01 -9.49 10.73
C GLN A 337 14.68 -9.90 9.41
N LEU A 338 15.91 -10.41 9.46
CA LEU A 338 16.59 -10.95 8.28
C LEU A 338 15.84 -12.16 7.70
N SER A 339 15.34 -13.05 8.56
CA SER A 339 14.53 -14.21 8.13
C SER A 339 13.20 -13.77 7.52
N MET A 340 12.54 -12.76 8.10
CA MET A 340 11.31 -12.17 7.57
C MET A 340 11.55 -11.51 6.21
N LYS A 341 12.62 -10.72 6.08
CA LYS A 341 13.05 -10.11 4.81
C LYS A 341 13.25 -11.16 3.74
N ALA A 342 14.02 -12.21 4.02
CA ALA A 342 14.26 -13.30 3.08
C ALA A 342 12.96 -14.01 2.66
N GLY A 343 12.03 -14.22 3.60
CA GLY A 343 10.71 -14.78 3.31
C GLY A 343 9.87 -13.89 2.40
N LEU A 344 9.86 -12.57 2.62
CA LEU A 344 9.17 -11.60 1.78
C LEU A 344 9.78 -11.48 0.39
N GLU A 345 11.11 -11.46 0.28
CA GLU A 345 11.83 -11.45 -1.00
C GLU A 345 11.53 -12.72 -1.81
N ASN A 346 11.48 -13.89 -1.17
CA ASN A 346 11.12 -15.13 -1.83
C ASN A 346 9.65 -15.14 -2.29
N SER A 347 8.73 -14.65 -1.45
CA SER A 347 7.31 -14.53 -1.84
C SER A 347 7.12 -13.54 -3.00
N LEU A 348 7.88 -12.44 -3.02
CA LEU A 348 7.85 -11.49 -4.13
C LEU A 348 8.34 -12.17 -5.42
N ALA A 349 9.51 -12.82 -5.37
CA ALA A 349 10.07 -13.53 -6.52
C ALA A 349 9.13 -14.64 -7.05
N GLU A 350 8.45 -15.38 -6.15
CA GLU A 350 7.45 -16.38 -6.53
C GLU A 350 6.26 -15.75 -7.24
N THR A 351 5.74 -14.62 -6.73
CA THR A 351 4.64 -13.90 -7.38
C THR A 351 5.03 -13.32 -8.74
N GLU A 352 6.21 -12.73 -8.86
CA GLU A 352 6.76 -12.22 -10.12
C GLU A 352 6.91 -13.34 -11.14
N CYS A 353 7.48 -14.49 -10.75
CA CYS A 353 7.62 -15.66 -11.60
C CYS A 353 6.25 -16.17 -12.07
N ARG A 354 5.27 -16.25 -11.17
CA ARG A 354 3.91 -16.66 -11.52
C ARG A 354 3.27 -15.71 -12.54
N TYR A 355 3.38 -14.39 -12.34
CA TYR A 355 2.84 -13.42 -13.29
C TYR A 355 3.58 -13.44 -14.63
N ALA A 356 4.90 -13.63 -14.63
CA ALA A 356 5.69 -13.80 -15.84
C ALA A 356 5.23 -15.03 -16.65
N MET A 357 4.97 -16.17 -15.98
CA MET A 357 4.42 -17.36 -16.62
C MET A 357 3.02 -17.14 -17.19
N GLN A 358 2.14 -16.45 -16.45
CA GLN A 358 0.80 -16.09 -16.93
C GLN A 358 0.87 -15.19 -18.16
N LEU A 359 1.76 -14.20 -18.15
CA LEU A 359 1.97 -13.30 -19.28
C LEU A 359 2.50 -14.06 -20.49
N GLN A 360 3.45 -14.97 -20.29
CA GLN A 360 3.97 -15.83 -21.36
C GLN A 360 2.88 -16.73 -21.95
N GLN A 361 1.99 -17.28 -21.12
CA GLN A 361 0.86 -18.09 -21.58
C GLN A 361 -0.12 -17.26 -22.43
N ILE A 362 -0.49 -16.06 -21.98
CA ILE A 362 -1.36 -15.15 -22.73
C ILE A 362 -0.70 -14.74 -24.05
N GLN A 363 0.58 -14.39 -24.04
CA GLN A 363 1.34 -14.06 -25.25
C GLN A 363 1.39 -15.24 -26.24
N GLY A 364 1.51 -16.47 -25.73
CA GLY A 364 1.41 -17.68 -26.54
C GLY A 364 0.04 -17.84 -27.20
N LEU A 365 -1.05 -17.60 -26.46
CA LEU A 365 -2.42 -17.64 -27.00
C LEU A 365 -2.63 -16.57 -28.08
N ILE A 366 -2.20 -15.32 -27.82
CA ILE A 366 -2.25 -14.23 -28.79
C ILE A 366 -1.50 -14.62 -30.07
N SER A 367 -0.27 -15.13 -29.93
CA SER A 367 0.56 -15.53 -31.07
C SER A 367 -0.10 -16.66 -31.89
N GLY A 368 -0.76 -17.60 -31.23
CA GLY A 368 -1.53 -18.66 -31.89
C GLY A 368 -2.75 -18.12 -32.65
N LEU A 369 -3.53 -17.23 -32.04
CA LEU A 369 -4.68 -16.59 -32.70
C LEU A 369 -4.26 -15.71 -33.87
N GLU A 370 -3.16 -14.95 -33.74
CA GLU A 370 -2.61 -14.18 -34.86
C GLU A 370 -2.15 -15.07 -36.02
N ALA A 371 -1.56 -16.23 -35.72
CA ALA A 371 -1.17 -17.19 -36.75
C ALA A 371 -2.40 -17.74 -37.49
N GLN A 372 -3.45 -18.14 -36.77
CA GLN A 372 -4.72 -18.60 -37.35
C GLN A 372 -5.39 -17.50 -38.20
N LEU A 373 -5.38 -16.24 -37.73
CA LEU A 373 -5.90 -15.11 -38.51
C LEU A 373 -5.09 -14.88 -39.80
N ARG A 374 -3.77 -15.03 -39.75
CA ARG A 374 -2.91 -14.91 -40.94
C ARG A 374 -3.18 -16.05 -41.93
N GLU A 375 -3.34 -17.27 -41.44
CA GLU A 375 -3.68 -18.44 -42.26
C GLU A 375 -5.04 -18.25 -42.96
N LEU A 376 -6.10 -17.89 -42.21
CA LEU A 376 -7.42 -17.64 -42.77
C LEU A 376 -7.42 -16.52 -43.83
N ARG A 377 -6.65 -15.44 -43.60
CA ARG A 377 -6.48 -14.38 -44.60
C ARG A 377 -5.80 -14.89 -45.87
N SER A 378 -4.74 -15.69 -45.73
CA SER A 378 -4.05 -16.31 -46.87
C SER A 378 -4.98 -17.26 -47.65
N GLU A 379 -5.78 -18.07 -46.95
CA GLU A 379 -6.77 -18.96 -47.57
C GLU A 379 -7.85 -18.16 -48.30
N MET A 380 -8.37 -17.09 -47.70
CA MET A 380 -9.35 -16.20 -48.33
C MET A 380 -8.78 -15.53 -49.58
N GLU A 381 -7.53 -15.06 -49.53
CA GLU A 381 -6.85 -14.48 -50.70
C GLU A 381 -6.67 -15.52 -51.81
N ALA A 382 -6.28 -16.74 -51.48
CA ALA A 382 -6.16 -17.85 -52.45
C ALA A 382 -7.52 -18.18 -53.10
N GLN A 383 -8.57 -18.35 -52.30
CA GLN A 383 -9.93 -18.57 -52.82
C GLN A 383 -10.38 -17.44 -53.72
N ASN A 384 -10.12 -16.17 -53.36
CA ASN A 384 -10.47 -15.01 -54.18
C ASN A 384 -9.74 -15.05 -55.55
N GLN A 385 -8.47 -15.47 -55.57
CA GLN A 385 -7.73 -15.67 -56.83
C GLN A 385 -8.36 -16.79 -57.68
N GLU A 386 -8.71 -17.93 -57.07
CA GLU A 386 -9.41 -19.03 -57.76
C GLU A 386 -10.76 -18.58 -58.34
N TYR A 387 -11.56 -17.84 -57.56
CA TYR A 387 -12.83 -17.27 -58.02
C TYR A 387 -12.63 -16.33 -59.22
N LYS A 388 -11.60 -15.49 -59.20
CA LYS A 388 -11.27 -14.61 -60.33
C LYS A 388 -10.90 -15.40 -61.59
N MET A 389 -10.09 -16.45 -61.45
CA MET A 389 -9.73 -17.32 -62.58
C MET A 389 -10.97 -18.04 -63.14
N LEU A 390 -11.84 -18.55 -62.27
CA LEU A 390 -13.08 -19.21 -62.70
C LEU A 390 -14.02 -18.24 -63.41
N LEU A 391 -14.12 -17.00 -62.92
CA LEU A 391 -14.90 -15.95 -63.56
C LEU A 391 -14.37 -15.64 -64.97
N ASP A 392 -13.05 -15.55 -65.14
CA ASP A 392 -12.41 -15.32 -66.45
C ASP A 392 -12.66 -16.47 -67.44
N ILE A 393 -12.59 -17.73 -66.97
CA ILE A 393 -12.95 -18.88 -67.79
C ILE A 393 -14.44 -18.83 -68.18
N LYS A 394 -15.31 -18.49 -67.21
CA LYS A 394 -16.75 -18.40 -67.43
C LYS A 394 -17.11 -17.30 -68.43
N THR A 395 -16.50 -16.12 -68.35
CA THR A 395 -16.71 -15.04 -69.33
C THR A 395 -16.20 -15.45 -70.72
N ARG A 396 -15.06 -16.15 -70.82
CA ARG A 396 -14.56 -16.70 -72.09
C ARG A 396 -15.52 -17.74 -72.70
N LEU A 397 -16.00 -18.68 -71.90
CA LEU A 397 -16.98 -19.68 -72.36
C LEU A 397 -18.30 -19.02 -72.80
N GLU A 398 -18.74 -17.98 -72.11
CA GLU A 398 -19.92 -17.20 -72.52
C GLU A 398 -19.72 -16.52 -73.88
N GLN A 399 -18.51 -16.01 -74.17
CA GLN A 399 -18.15 -15.47 -75.49
C GLN A 399 -18.16 -16.58 -76.55
N GLU A 400 -17.57 -17.74 -76.28
CA GLU A 400 -17.58 -18.89 -77.18
C GLU A 400 -19.01 -19.35 -77.50
N ILE A 401 -19.88 -19.48 -76.48
CA ILE A 401 -21.31 -19.79 -76.66
C ILE A 401 -22.01 -18.72 -77.50
N ALA A 402 -21.74 -17.43 -77.27
CA ALA A 402 -22.31 -16.36 -78.07
C ALA A 402 -21.88 -16.47 -79.55
N THR A 403 -20.60 -16.80 -79.81
CA THR A 403 -20.13 -17.04 -81.18
C THR A 403 -20.77 -18.28 -81.80
N TYR A 404 -20.92 -19.37 -81.05
CA TYR A 404 -21.60 -20.58 -81.52
C TYR A 404 -23.07 -20.30 -81.85
N ARG A 405 -23.80 -19.55 -81.00
CA ARG A 405 -25.17 -19.10 -81.28
C ARG A 405 -25.26 -18.26 -82.54
N SER A 406 -24.33 -17.32 -82.74
CA SER A 406 -24.29 -16.49 -83.96
C SER A 406 -24.02 -17.31 -85.23
N LEU A 407 -23.14 -18.32 -85.16
CA LEU A 407 -22.90 -19.25 -86.27
C LEU A 407 -24.13 -20.11 -86.59
N LEU A 408 -24.81 -20.61 -85.56
CA LEU A 408 -26.07 -21.36 -85.69
C LEU A 408 -27.17 -20.47 -86.30
N GLU A 409 -27.37 -19.26 -85.79
CA GLU A 409 -28.32 -18.29 -86.37
C GLU A 409 -27.96 -17.88 -87.80
N GLY A 410 -26.67 -17.75 -88.13
CA GLY A 410 -26.18 -17.49 -89.49
C GLY A 410 -26.36 -18.67 -90.44
N GLN A 411 -26.37 -19.90 -89.92
CA GLN A 411 -26.66 -21.12 -90.67
C GLN A 411 -28.18 -21.34 -90.81
N ASP A 412 -28.96 -20.99 -89.78
CA ASP A 412 -30.43 -20.92 -89.82
C ASP A 412 -30.90 -19.81 -90.77
N ALA A 413 -30.19 -18.70 -90.91
CA ALA A 413 -30.45 -17.68 -91.93
C ALA A 413 -30.14 -18.18 -93.36
N LYS A 414 -29.15 -19.07 -93.52
CA LYS A 414 -28.87 -19.74 -94.81
C LYS A 414 -29.86 -20.87 -95.11
N MET A 415 -30.41 -21.53 -94.08
CA MET A 415 -31.46 -22.56 -94.22
C MET A 415 -32.85 -21.94 -94.43
N ALA A 416 -33.14 -20.81 -93.78
CA ALA A 416 -34.33 -19.97 -94.00
C ALA A 416 -34.26 -19.19 -95.33
N GLY A 417 -33.07 -19.03 -95.91
CA GLY A 417 -32.87 -18.51 -97.27
C GLY A 417 -33.45 -19.40 -98.39
N ALA A 418 -33.93 -20.61 -98.07
CA ALA A 418 -34.64 -21.50 -98.99
C ALA A 418 -36.14 -21.68 -98.61
N GLY A 419 -36.76 -20.69 -97.93
CA GLY A 419 -38.15 -20.82 -97.51
C GLY A 419 -38.85 -19.49 -97.24
N ILE A 420 -39.27 -18.84 -98.33
CA ILE A 420 -40.34 -17.83 -98.45
C ILE A 420 -40.16 -16.48 -97.73
N ARG A 421 -40.39 -15.47 -98.57
CA ARG A 421 -40.34 -14.02 -98.36
C ARG A 421 -41.57 -13.54 -97.57
N GLU A 422 -41.42 -12.32 -97.03
CA GLU A 422 -42.50 -11.36 -96.75
C GLU A 422 -43.12 -11.40 -95.34
N ALA A 423 -42.64 -10.55 -94.44
CA ALA A 423 -43.30 -9.27 -94.15
C ALA A 423 -42.52 -8.48 -93.08
N SER A 424 -42.08 -7.30 -93.49
CA SER A 424 -41.71 -6.17 -92.64
C SER A 424 -42.90 -5.76 -91.78
N LEU A 425 -42.67 -5.46 -90.48
CA LEU A 425 -43.10 -4.24 -89.78
C LEU A 425 -42.94 -4.38 -88.26
N GLY A 426 -42.37 -3.35 -87.63
CA GLY A 426 -42.67 -2.99 -86.24
C GLY A 426 -41.54 -3.21 -85.25
N GLY A 427 -40.63 -2.22 -85.15
CA GLY A 427 -39.64 -2.15 -84.10
C GLY A 427 -40.27 -2.04 -82.70
N GLY A 428 -39.66 -2.72 -81.74
CA GLY A 428 -39.88 -2.54 -80.31
C GLY A 428 -38.52 -2.49 -79.62
N GLY A 429 -38.07 -1.28 -79.28
CA GLY A 429 -36.90 -1.07 -78.43
C GLY A 429 -37.19 -1.59 -77.03
N GLY A 430 -36.61 -2.74 -76.69
CA GLY A 430 -36.61 -3.27 -75.33
C GLY A 430 -35.34 -2.81 -74.60
N SER A 431 -35.49 -1.80 -73.76
CA SER A 431 -34.47 -1.42 -72.76
C SER A 431 -34.24 -2.60 -71.82
N SER A 432 -33.08 -3.23 -71.92
CA SER A 432 -32.66 -4.28 -70.98
C SER A 432 -32.25 -3.64 -69.66
N ASN A 433 -33.15 -3.59 -68.68
CA ASN A 433 -32.85 -3.17 -67.32
C ASN A 433 -31.78 -4.11 -66.72
N PHE A 434 -30.69 -3.52 -66.20
CA PHE A 434 -29.59 -4.27 -65.59
C PHE A 434 -29.92 -4.46 -64.11
N ARG A 435 -30.18 -5.70 -63.67
CA ARG A 435 -30.44 -6.03 -62.27
C ARG A 435 -29.17 -6.48 -61.56
N ILE A 436 -28.77 -5.76 -60.52
CA ILE A 436 -27.68 -6.15 -59.63
C ILE A 436 -28.28 -6.61 -58.30
N ASN A 437 -28.00 -7.86 -57.93
CA ASN A 437 -28.30 -8.40 -56.60
C ASN A 437 -27.10 -8.15 -55.70
N VAL A 438 -27.31 -7.44 -54.59
CA VAL A 438 -26.30 -7.26 -53.54
C VAL A 438 -26.74 -8.08 -52.33
N GLU A 439 -25.90 -9.04 -51.94
CA GLU A 439 -26.12 -9.91 -50.78
C GLU A 439 -25.12 -9.54 -49.68
N GLU A 440 -25.63 -9.32 -48.46
CA GLU A 440 -24.82 -9.03 -47.28
C GLU A 440 -24.87 -10.24 -46.33
N SER A 441 -23.69 -10.78 -46.03
CA SER A 441 -23.51 -11.99 -45.22
C SER A 441 -22.67 -11.68 -43.99
N VAL A 442 -23.14 -12.12 -42.81
CA VAL A 442 -22.37 -12.10 -41.55
C VAL A 442 -22.42 -13.52 -40.97
N ASP A 443 -21.26 -14.09 -40.62
CA ASP A 443 -21.10 -15.47 -40.11
C ASP A 443 -21.73 -16.57 -41.01
N GLY A 444 -21.67 -16.39 -42.34
CA GLY A 444 -22.06 -17.42 -43.30
C GLY A 444 -23.56 -17.66 -43.45
N LYS A 445 -24.43 -16.81 -42.88
CA LYS A 445 -25.86 -16.76 -43.19
C LYS A 445 -26.23 -15.43 -43.85
N VAL A 446 -26.96 -15.51 -44.97
CA VAL A 446 -27.46 -14.35 -45.72
C VAL A 446 -28.56 -13.68 -44.89
N VAL A 447 -28.31 -12.44 -44.45
CA VAL A 447 -29.22 -11.71 -43.54
C VAL A 447 -30.10 -10.71 -44.29
N SER A 448 -29.70 -10.32 -45.52
CA SER A 448 -30.47 -9.41 -46.36
C SER A 448 -30.14 -9.59 -47.85
N SER A 449 -31.17 -9.61 -48.70
CA SER A 449 -31.04 -9.60 -50.15
C SER A 449 -31.85 -8.42 -50.70
N ARG A 450 -31.17 -7.45 -51.32
CA ARG A 450 -31.83 -6.29 -51.94
C ARG A 450 -31.54 -6.25 -53.43
N LYS A 451 -32.61 -6.27 -54.22
CA LYS A 451 -32.57 -6.14 -55.67
C LYS A 451 -32.58 -4.66 -56.03
N ARG A 452 -31.62 -4.19 -56.82
CA ARG A 452 -31.69 -2.86 -57.46
C ARG A 452 -31.77 -3.05 -58.98
N ASP A 453 -32.71 -2.33 -59.56
CA ASP A 453 -32.87 -2.18 -61.01
C ASP A 453 -32.10 -0.90 -61.39
N ILE A 454 -31.18 -1.00 -62.36
CA ILE A 454 -30.49 0.15 -62.99
C ILE A 454 -31.16 0.45 -64.32
#